data_AF-A0A7Z0PUE6-F1
#
_entry.id   AF-A0A7Z0PUE6-F1
#
_cell.length_a   1.000
_cell.length_b   1.000
_cell.length_c   1.000
_cell.angle_alpha   90.00
_cell.angle_beta   90.00
_cell.angle_gamma   90.00
#
_symmetry.space_group_name_H-M   'P 1'
#
loop_
_entity.id
_entity.type
_entity.pdbx_description
1 polymer ?
#
loop_
_entity_poly.entity_id
_entity_poly.type
_entity_poly.pdbx_seq_one_letter_code
_entity_poly.pdbx_strand_id
1 'polypeptide(L)'
;MTVPVPDVLPHVDAVMEALAAGGLTAYLGGAPASTPTQYCVVYPDPGRASSSSLSGRPTDLAAVVQMTCIGTTAERALWVAGRVRRALAQPLTVDGRRSWRPEDLGGPPVARDDDVTPPLWFVPVQYRLHSIPA
;
A
#
# COMPACT_ATOMS: atom_id res chain seq x y z
N MET A 1 14.44 18.01 -19.48
CA MET A 1 13.37 17.07 -19.86
C MET A 1 12.79 16.54 -18.55
N THR A 2 11.61 16.99 -18.14
CA THR A 2 10.97 16.54 -16.90
C THR A 2 10.41 15.14 -17.11
N VAL A 3 10.80 14.20 -16.24
CA VAL A 3 10.21 12.85 -16.23
C VAL A 3 8.75 13.00 -15.80
N PRO A 4 7.78 12.44 -16.55
CA PRO A 4 6.39 12.48 -16.12
C PRO A 4 6.23 11.73 -14.79
N VAL A 5 5.47 12.31 -13.87
CA VAL A 5 5.11 11.68 -12.60
C VAL A 5 4.30 10.42 -12.92
N PRO A 6 4.65 9.23 -12.39
CA PRO A 6 3.84 8.04 -12.58
C PRO A 6 2.42 8.22 -12.05
N ASP A 7 1.42 7.80 -12.85
CA ASP A 7 -0.01 7.99 -12.55
C ASP A 7 -0.46 7.37 -11.21
N VAL A 8 0.30 6.39 -10.70
CA VAL A 8 0.02 5.70 -9.44
C VAL A 8 0.48 6.48 -8.20
N LEU A 9 1.42 7.43 -8.32
CA LEU A 9 2.00 8.12 -7.16
C LEU A 9 0.96 8.85 -6.29
N PRO A 10 -0.03 9.58 -6.84
CA PRO A 10 -1.07 10.20 -6.03
C PRO A 10 -1.85 9.20 -5.17
N HIS A 11 -2.04 7.96 -5.66
CA HIS A 11 -2.69 6.90 -4.89
C HIS A 11 -1.78 6.33 -3.82
N VAL A 12 -0.48 6.23 -4.11
CA VAL A 12 0.52 5.83 -3.12
C VAL A 12 0.59 6.85 -1.99
N ASP A 13 0.59 8.14 -2.31
CA ASP A 13 0.56 9.22 -1.31
C ASP A 13 -0.69 9.13 -0.45
N ALA A 14 -1.87 8.93 -1.05
CA ALA A 14 -3.12 8.74 -0.32
C ALA A 14 -3.12 7.49 0.59
N VAL A 15 -2.47 6.39 0.16
CA VAL A 15 -2.26 5.22 1.02
C VAL A 15 -1.37 5.60 2.21
N MET A 16 -0.25 6.27 1.98
CA MET A 16 0.69 6.67 3.02
C MET A 16 0.03 7.61 4.05
N GLU A 17 -0.77 8.56 3.58
CA GLU A 17 -1.57 9.46 4.42
C GLU A 17 -2.61 8.69 5.26
N ALA A 18 -3.34 7.75 4.66
CA ALA A 18 -4.31 6.93 5.38
C ALA A 18 -3.64 6.08 6.47
N LEU A 19 -2.47 5.51 6.20
CA LEU A 19 -1.68 4.75 7.18
C LEU A 19 -1.18 5.65 8.32
N ALA A 20 -0.69 6.84 7.98
CA ALA A 20 -0.22 7.83 8.96
C ALA A 20 -1.36 8.35 9.85
N ALA A 21 -2.53 8.65 9.28
CA ALA A 21 -3.73 9.01 10.03
C ALA A 21 -4.21 7.86 10.94
N GLY A 22 -3.97 6.62 10.50
CA GLY A 22 -4.11 5.40 11.29
C GLY A 22 -3.01 5.20 12.34
N GLY A 23 -2.12 6.16 12.56
CA GLY A 23 -1.02 6.06 13.53
C GLY A 23 -0.03 4.94 13.23
N LEU A 24 0.08 4.51 11.98
CA LEU A 24 1.01 3.49 11.54
C LEU A 24 2.18 4.12 10.80
N THR A 25 3.40 3.77 11.19
CA THR A 25 4.60 4.15 10.43
C THR A 25 4.71 3.27 9.19
N ALA A 26 4.67 3.90 8.02
CA ALA A 26 4.81 3.25 6.73
C ALA A 26 6.02 3.80 5.97
N TYR A 27 6.67 2.96 5.17
CA TYR A 27 7.80 3.31 4.33
C TYR A 27 7.54 2.85 2.89
N LEU A 28 8.06 3.59 1.91
CA LEU A 28 7.90 3.26 0.50
C LEU A 28 9.13 2.49 -0.02
N GLY A 29 8.90 1.31 -0.61
CA GLY A 29 9.89 0.56 -1.39
C GLY A 29 11.05 -0.06 -0.59
N GLY A 30 11.11 0.13 0.73
CA GLY A 30 12.16 -0.46 1.54
C GLY A 30 11.97 -0.25 3.04
N ALA A 31 12.63 -1.08 3.82
CA ALA A 31 12.70 -0.91 5.27
C ALA A 31 13.60 0.29 5.62
N PRO A 32 13.31 1.00 6.73
CA PRO A 32 14.19 2.05 7.23
C PRO A 32 15.51 1.48 7.74
N ALA A 33 16.56 2.30 7.77
CA ALA A 33 17.87 1.91 8.31
C ALA A 33 17.82 1.60 9.82
N SER A 34 17.03 2.34 10.59
CA SER A 34 16.70 2.01 11.97
C SER A 34 15.41 1.21 11.99
N THR A 35 15.46 -0.06 12.36
CA THR A 35 14.29 -0.96 12.39
C THR A 35 13.40 -0.67 13.60
N PRO A 36 12.24 0.00 13.43
CA PRO A 36 11.29 0.18 14.51
C PRO A 36 10.71 -1.19 14.90
N THR A 37 10.10 -1.26 16.08
CA THR A 37 9.53 -2.51 16.59
C THR A 37 8.30 -2.99 15.81
N GLN A 38 7.64 -2.08 15.08
CA GLN A 38 6.48 -2.37 14.24
C GLN A 38 6.36 -1.29 13.15
N TYR A 39 6.16 -1.70 11.91
CA TYR A 39 5.99 -0.79 10.77
C TYR A 39 5.45 -1.55 9.55
N CYS A 40 5.05 -0.81 8.52
CA CYS A 40 4.65 -1.37 7.23
C CYS A 40 5.59 -0.87 6.13
N VAL A 41 5.90 -1.72 5.16
CA VAL A 41 6.56 -1.30 3.91
C VAL A 41 5.59 -1.46 2.74
N VAL A 42 5.43 -0.39 1.98
CA VAL A 42 4.53 -0.25 0.85
C VAL A 42 5.33 -0.50 -0.42
N TYR A 43 4.94 -1.50 -1.20
CA TYR A 43 5.51 -1.81 -2.51
C TYR A 43 4.41 -1.66 -3.58
N PRO A 44 4.31 -0.48 -4.21
CA PRO A 44 3.34 -0.27 -5.28
C PRO A 44 3.82 -0.90 -6.59
N ASP A 45 2.91 -1.52 -7.32
CA ASP A 45 3.08 -1.77 -8.75
C ASP A 45 2.87 -0.45 -9.53
N PRO A 46 3.49 -0.27 -10.71
CA PRO A 46 3.29 0.90 -11.56
C PRO A 46 1.82 1.16 -11.94
N GLY A 47 0.97 0.15 -11.80
CA GLY A 47 -0.45 0.20 -12.12
C GLY A 47 -0.69 -0.03 -13.61
N ARG A 48 -1.96 -0.24 -13.93
CA ARG A 48 -2.47 -0.34 -15.29
C ARG A 48 -3.53 0.73 -15.49
N ALA A 49 -3.27 1.64 -16.44
CA ALA A 49 -4.27 2.54 -16.96
C ALA A 49 -5.10 1.81 -18.03
N SER A 50 -6.43 1.91 -17.94
CA SER A 50 -7.33 1.44 -18.98
C SER A 50 -8.25 2.57 -19.47
N SER A 51 -8.57 2.57 -20.76
CA SER A 51 -9.57 3.48 -21.31
C SER A 51 -10.97 2.89 -21.06
N SER A 52 -11.82 3.59 -20.32
CA SER A 52 -13.25 3.25 -20.23
C SER A 52 -14.09 3.82 -21.37
N SER A 53 -13.47 4.55 -22.31
CA SER A 53 -14.12 5.26 -23.40
C SER A 53 -13.56 4.87 -24.78
N LEU A 54 -14.43 4.84 -25.80
CA LEU A 54 -14.07 4.73 -27.23
C LEU A 54 -13.19 5.90 -27.71
N SER A 55 -13.04 6.96 -26.91
CA SER A 55 -12.12 8.08 -27.18
C SER A 55 -10.64 7.74 -26.96
N GLY A 56 -10.33 6.53 -26.45
CA GLY A 56 -8.95 6.02 -26.35
C GLY A 56 -8.07 6.69 -25.29
N ARG A 57 -8.61 7.60 -24.48
CA ARG A 57 -7.88 8.18 -23.34
C ARG A 57 -7.91 7.21 -22.16
N PRO A 58 -6.76 6.78 -21.62
CA PRO A 58 -6.72 6.03 -20.37
C PRO A 58 -7.22 6.94 -19.26
N THR A 59 -8.30 6.54 -18.60
CA THR A 59 -8.95 7.34 -17.55
C THR A 59 -8.99 6.58 -16.23
N ASP A 60 -9.16 5.27 -16.32
CA ASP A 60 -9.33 4.39 -15.19
C ASP A 60 -7.96 3.89 -14.75
N LEU A 61 -7.73 3.91 -13.45
CA LEU A 61 -6.52 3.34 -12.85
C LEU A 61 -6.91 2.10 -12.05
N ALA A 62 -6.20 1.01 -12.30
CA ALA A 62 -6.16 -0.15 -11.42
C ALA A 62 -4.69 -0.42 -11.07
N ALA A 63 -4.36 -0.47 -9.79
CA ALA A 63 -3.01 -0.77 -9.33
C ALA A 63 -3.06 -1.75 -8.16
N VAL A 64 -2.01 -2.53 -7.98
CA VAL A 64 -1.84 -3.37 -6.79
C VAL A 64 -0.75 -2.77 -5.92
N VAL A 65 -1.01 -2.74 -4.62
CA VAL A 65 0.00 -2.38 -3.63
C VAL A 65 0.19 -3.55 -2.66
N GLN A 66 1.42 -4.00 -2.49
CA GLN A 66 1.76 -4.97 -1.45
C GLN A 66 2.21 -4.22 -0.19
N MET A 67 1.60 -4.57 0.94
CA MET A 67 1.94 -4.11 2.27
C MET A 67 2.69 -5.22 2.99
N THR A 68 3.98 -5.05 3.26
CA THR A 68 4.73 -5.95 4.14
C THR A 68 4.65 -5.43 5.57
N CYS A 69 3.80 -6.06 6.38
CA CYS A 69 3.56 -5.69 7.78
C CYS A 69 4.58 -6.37 8.69
N ILE A 70 5.35 -5.61 9.47
CA ILE A 70 6.53 -6.12 10.19
C ILE A 70 6.36 -5.91 11.69
N GLY A 71 6.84 -6.89 12.48
CA GLY A 71 6.87 -6.81 13.93
C GLY A 71 7.96 -7.67 14.56
N THR A 72 8.32 -7.39 15.80
CA THR A 72 9.28 -8.20 16.58
C THR A 72 8.72 -9.57 17.02
N THR A 73 7.40 -9.77 16.91
CA THR A 73 6.71 -11.05 17.15
C THR A 73 5.64 -11.27 16.08
N ALA A 74 5.18 -12.50 15.91
CA ALA A 74 4.11 -12.84 14.97
C ALA A 74 2.82 -12.03 15.25
N GLU A 75 2.45 -11.88 16.52
CA GLU A 75 1.28 -11.13 16.95
C GLU A 75 1.41 -9.64 16.58
N ARG A 76 2.61 -9.06 16.70
CA ARG A 76 2.84 -7.67 16.30
C ARG A 76 2.73 -7.49 14.79
N ALA A 77 3.29 -8.41 14.00
CA ALA A 77 3.15 -8.36 12.55
C ALA A 77 1.67 -8.47 12.12
N LEU A 78 0.89 -9.36 12.75
CA LEU A 78 -0.55 -9.48 12.53
C LEU A 78 -1.33 -8.25 13.02
N TRP A 79 -0.92 -7.64 14.14
CA TRP A 79 -1.50 -6.40 14.63
C TRP A 79 -1.32 -5.26 13.62
N VAL A 80 -0.12 -5.13 13.03
CA VAL A 80 0.14 -4.16 11.96
C VAL A 80 -0.76 -4.42 10.76
N ALA A 81 -0.91 -5.67 10.31
CA ALA A 81 -1.84 -6.02 9.23
C ALA A 81 -3.29 -5.62 9.55
N GLY A 82 -3.72 -5.82 10.81
CA GLY A 82 -5.02 -5.36 11.29
C GLY A 82 -5.18 -3.83 11.26
N ARG A 83 -4.11 -3.06 11.54
CA ARG A 83 -4.11 -1.59 11.45
C ARG A 83 -4.17 -1.13 10.00
N VAL A 84 -3.40 -1.74 9.10
CA VAL A 84 -3.47 -1.49 7.65
C VAL A 84 -4.89 -1.69 7.14
N ARG A 85 -5.51 -2.84 7.44
CA ARG A 85 -6.90 -3.12 7.03
C ARG A 85 -7.89 -2.07 7.52
N ARG A 86 -7.73 -1.55 8.73
CA ARG A 86 -8.60 -0.49 9.28
C ARG A 86 -8.35 0.85 8.61
N ALA A 87 -7.09 1.20 8.34
CA ALA A 87 -6.74 2.43 7.66
C ALA A 87 -7.27 2.47 6.21
N LEU A 88 -7.27 1.32 5.53
CA LEU A 88 -7.76 1.16 4.17
C LEU A 88 -9.25 0.78 4.08
N ALA A 89 -10.00 0.91 5.18
CA ALA A 89 -11.42 0.53 5.24
C ALA A 89 -12.35 1.53 4.52
N GLN A 90 -11.84 2.69 4.13
CA GLN A 90 -12.59 3.75 3.43
C GLN A 90 -11.97 4.03 2.04
N PRO A 91 -12.75 4.61 1.11
CA PRO A 91 -12.19 5.14 -0.13
C PRO A 91 -11.06 6.14 0.14
N LEU A 92 -10.01 6.07 -0.67
CA LEU A 92 -8.87 6.99 -0.59
C LEU A 92 -9.22 8.34 -1.20
N THR A 93 -8.84 9.44 -0.54
CA THR A 93 -8.92 10.78 -1.12
C THR A 93 -7.76 10.96 -2.10
N VAL A 94 -8.07 11.16 -3.38
CA VAL A 94 -7.07 11.43 -4.43
C VAL A 94 -7.58 12.59 -5.28
N ASP A 95 -6.80 13.66 -5.36
CA ASP A 95 -7.22 14.88 -6.06
C ASP A 95 -7.59 14.61 -7.53
N GLY A 96 -8.73 15.17 -7.94
CA GLY A 96 -9.26 15.01 -9.30
C GLY A 96 -9.76 13.61 -9.64
N ARG A 97 -9.89 12.71 -8.64
CA ARG A 97 -10.32 11.33 -8.86
C ARG A 97 -11.41 10.90 -7.90
N ARG A 98 -12.30 10.04 -8.40
CA ARG A 98 -13.21 9.24 -7.58
C ARG A 98 -12.59 7.87 -7.37
N SER A 99 -12.23 7.57 -6.12
CA SER A 99 -11.64 6.29 -5.72
C SER A 99 -12.67 5.38 -5.05
N TRP A 100 -12.41 4.08 -5.10
CA TRP A 100 -13.13 3.09 -4.30
C TRP A 100 -12.30 2.68 -3.09
N ARG A 101 -12.96 2.03 -2.12
CA ARG A 101 -12.26 1.39 -1.00
C ARG A 101 -11.25 0.38 -1.56
N PRO A 102 -9.98 0.40 -1.11
CA PRO A 102 -9.02 -0.63 -1.45
C PRO A 102 -9.56 -2.04 -1.16
N GLU A 103 -9.39 -2.96 -2.10
CA GLU A 103 -9.85 -4.34 -1.98
C GLU A 103 -8.72 -5.21 -1.44
N ASP A 104 -8.93 -5.86 -0.28
CA ASP A 104 -7.98 -6.81 0.31
C ASP A 104 -7.94 -8.08 -0.55
N LEU A 105 -6.78 -8.37 -1.15
CA LEU A 105 -6.54 -9.55 -1.98
C LEU A 105 -5.90 -10.71 -1.20
N GLY A 106 -5.66 -10.52 0.10
CA GLY A 106 -4.94 -11.47 0.92
C GLY A 106 -3.44 -11.50 0.63
N GLY A 107 -2.80 -12.59 1.04
CA GLY A 107 -1.37 -12.79 0.92
C GLY A 107 -0.93 -14.09 1.60
N PRO A 108 0.36 -14.43 1.53
CA PRO A 108 0.90 -15.58 2.24
C PRO A 108 0.74 -15.41 3.77
N PRO A 109 0.80 -16.52 4.53
CA PRO A 109 0.69 -16.46 5.99
C PRO A 109 1.87 -15.71 6.61
N VAL A 110 1.74 -15.41 7.91
CA VAL A 110 2.83 -14.84 8.71
C VAL A 110 4.07 -15.72 8.67
N ALA A 111 5.23 -15.09 8.46
CA ALA A 111 6.52 -15.74 8.38
C ALA A 111 7.54 -15.01 9.23
N ARG A 112 8.62 -15.72 9.56
CA ARG A 112 9.78 -15.18 10.26
C ARG A 112 10.92 -15.00 9.26
N ASP A 113 11.59 -13.86 9.35
CA ASP A 113 12.81 -13.54 8.62
C ASP A 113 13.99 -13.65 9.60
N ASP A 114 14.81 -14.69 9.40
CA ASP A 114 16.01 -14.95 10.19
C ASP A 114 17.28 -14.38 9.51
N ASP A 115 17.17 -13.80 8.31
CA ASP A 115 18.29 -13.17 7.59
C ASP A 115 18.53 -11.72 8.07
N VAL A 116 17.61 -11.16 8.85
CA VAL A 116 17.74 -9.87 9.53
C VAL A 116 18.10 -10.05 11.00
N THR A 117 18.91 -9.13 11.55
CA THR A 117 19.33 -9.16 12.96
C THR A 117 18.88 -7.89 13.70
N PRO A 118 18.09 -8.01 14.78
CA PRO A 118 17.47 -9.24 15.29
C PRO A 118 16.40 -9.79 14.31
N PRO A 119 16.08 -11.10 14.36
CA PRO A 119 15.04 -11.69 13.53
C PRO A 119 13.69 -10.97 13.68
N LEU A 120 12.96 -10.84 12.58
CA LEU A 120 11.67 -10.16 12.53
C LEU A 120 10.58 -11.11 12.03
N TRP A 121 9.34 -10.76 12.30
CA TRP A 121 8.17 -11.41 11.74
C TRP A 121 7.51 -10.48 10.73
N PHE A 122 6.99 -11.04 9.65
CA PHE A 122 6.34 -10.27 8.60
C PHE A 122 5.08 -10.96 8.05
N VAL A 123 4.13 -10.14 7.57
CA VAL A 123 2.90 -10.55 6.89
C VAL A 123 2.72 -9.69 5.64
N PRO A 124 2.92 -10.23 4.44
CA PRO A 124 2.57 -9.54 3.20
C PRO A 124 1.05 -9.58 2.97
N VAL A 125 0.45 -8.44 2.65
CA VAL A 125 -0.96 -8.32 2.27
C VAL A 125 -1.06 -7.45 1.02
N GLN A 126 -1.81 -7.90 0.01
CA GLN A 126 -2.02 -7.15 -1.21
C GLN A 126 -3.36 -6.42 -1.19
N TYR A 127 -3.38 -5.19 -1.72
CA TYR A 127 -4.60 -4.41 -1.92
C TYR A 127 -4.71 -3.96 -3.37
N ARG A 128 -5.90 -4.08 -3.96
CA ARG A 128 -6.22 -3.47 -5.25
C ARG A 128 -6.73 -2.05 -5.02
N LEU A 129 -6.08 -1.09 -5.67
CA LEU A 129 -6.52 0.28 -5.78
C LEU A 129 -7.28 0.46 -7.09
N HIS A 130 -8.41 1.17 -7.03
CA HIS A 130 -9.18 1.51 -8.22
C HIS A 130 -9.71 2.93 -8.13
N SER A 131 -9.67 3.65 -9.25
CA SER A 131 -10.22 5.00 -9.36
C SER A 131 -10.50 5.40 -10.80
N ILE A 132 -11.39 6.36 -10.97
CA ILE A 132 -11.69 7.04 -12.25
C ILE A 132 -11.50 8.56 -12.08
N PRO A 133 -11.42 9.35 -13.16
CA PRO A 133 -11.44 10.80 -13.07
C PRO A 133 -12.78 11.27 -12.47
N ALA A 134 -12.72 12.33 -11.65
CA ALA A 134 -13.90 12.96 -11.06
C ALA A 134 -14.61 13.92 -12.03
#